data_AF-A0A931U9V7-F1
#
_entry.id   AF-A0A931U9V7-F1
#
_cell.length_a   1.000
_cell.length_b   1.000
_cell.length_c   1.000
_cell.angle_alpha   90.00
_cell.angle_beta   90.00
_cell.angle_gamma   90.00
#
_symmetry.space_group_name_H-M   'P 1'
#
loop_
_entity.id
_entity.type
_entity.pdbx_description
1 polymer ?
#
loop_
_entity_poly.entity_id
_entity_poly.type
_entity_poly.pdbx_seq_one_letter_code
_entity_poly.pdbx_strand_id
1 'polypeptide(L)'
;MIEGITVANLQDIAAMKLVAVSHRPVKRDYIDVFFLLEKFTLEEMFGFVTRKYPKFNQYFTIRALTYFEDIKDDEKQRAIKILDHTFSWDAAKKKIFEEVKKYQLAMIRK
;
A
#
# COMPACT_ATOMS: atom_id res chain seq x y z
N MET A 1 8.87 -27.94 1.39
CA MET A 1 7.62 -27.18 1.64
C MET A 1 7.34 -27.29 3.13
N ILE A 2 7.13 -26.18 3.85
CA ILE A 2 6.87 -26.24 5.30
C ILE A 2 5.36 -26.38 5.47
N GLU A 3 4.89 -27.59 5.75
CA GLU A 3 3.48 -27.88 6.06
C GLU A 3 3.13 -27.40 7.47
N GLY A 4 1.99 -26.72 7.62
CA GLY A 4 1.45 -26.29 8.92
C GLY A 4 1.45 -24.78 9.21
N ILE A 5 1.92 -23.92 8.28
CA ILE A 5 1.83 -22.46 8.43
C ILE A 5 0.63 -21.95 7.64
N THR A 6 -0.39 -21.44 8.33
CA THR A 6 -1.47 -20.67 7.70
C THR A 6 -0.89 -19.34 7.21
N VAL A 7 -0.56 -19.27 5.92
CA VAL A 7 -0.10 -18.03 5.29
C VAL A 7 -1.32 -17.13 5.06
N ALA A 8 -1.22 -15.86 5.45
CA ALA A 8 -2.26 -14.88 5.15
C ALA A 8 -2.48 -14.80 3.62
N ASN A 9 -3.74 -14.75 3.20
CA ASN A 9 -4.04 -14.56 1.78
C ASN A 9 -3.59 -13.16 1.31
N LEU A 10 -3.48 -12.97 0.00
CA LEU A 10 -2.99 -11.71 -0.56
C LEU A 10 -3.90 -10.52 -0.24
N GLN A 11 -5.20 -10.74 -0.08
CA GLN A 11 -6.17 -9.71 0.27
C GLN A 11 -5.95 -9.20 1.71
N ASP A 12 -5.64 -10.11 2.63
CA ASP A 12 -5.30 -9.82 4.01
C ASP A 12 -3.99 -9.05 4.11
N ILE A 13 -2.99 -9.45 3.33
CA ILE A 13 -1.72 -8.74 3.23
C ILE A 13 -1.93 -7.33 2.68
N ALA A 14 -2.75 -7.18 1.63
CA ALA A 14 -3.07 -5.89 1.05
C ALA A 14 -3.76 -4.95 2.04
N ALA A 15 -4.76 -5.45 2.78
CA ALA A 15 -5.43 -4.69 3.83
C ALA A 15 -4.45 -4.27 4.93
N MET A 16 -3.58 -5.19 5.38
CA MET A 16 -2.57 -4.89 6.40
C MET A 16 -1.58 -3.83 5.94
N LYS A 17 -1.16 -3.85 4.67
CA LYS A 17 -0.21 -2.88 4.13
C LYS A 17 -0.79 -1.47 3.99
N LEU A 18 -2.05 -1.34 3.56
CA LEU A 18 -2.72 -0.03 3.53
C LEU A 18 -2.84 0.60 4.92
N VAL A 19 -3.23 -0.20 5.92
CA VAL A 19 -3.30 0.28 7.30
C VAL A 19 -1.90 0.67 7.82
N ALA A 20 -0.87 -0.13 7.52
CA ALA A 20 0.50 0.13 7.96
C ALA A 20 1.04 1.46 7.41
N VAL A 21 0.84 1.76 6.13
CA VAL A 21 1.26 3.04 5.51
C VAL A 21 0.70 4.24 6.26
N SER A 22 -0.50 4.12 6.84
CA SER A 22 -1.18 5.21 7.53
C SER A 22 -0.60 5.51 8.91
N HIS A 23 -0.01 4.51 9.58
CA HIS A 23 0.57 4.64 10.91
C HIS A 23 2.10 4.77 10.89
N ARG A 24 2.74 4.18 9.89
CA ARG A 24 4.19 4.10 9.75
C ARG A 24 4.57 4.33 8.28
N PRO A 25 4.66 5.59 7.83
CA PRO A 25 5.07 5.91 6.47
C PRO A 25 6.58 5.66 6.31
N VAL A 26 6.94 4.45 5.88
CA VAL A 26 8.32 4.08 5.53
C VAL A 26 8.38 3.52 4.12
N LYS A 27 9.48 3.78 3.42
CA LYS A 27 9.67 3.45 2.00
C LYS A 27 9.25 2.03 1.61
N ARG A 28 9.55 1.03 2.45
CA ARG A 28 9.18 -0.38 2.21
C ARG A 28 7.67 -0.58 2.10
N ASP A 29 6.87 0.05 2.95
CA ASP A 29 5.42 -0.17 2.95
C ASP A 29 4.79 0.41 1.67
N TYR A 30 5.35 1.49 1.10
CA TYR A 30 4.95 2.02 -0.21
C TYR A 30 5.40 1.14 -1.37
N ILE A 31 6.58 0.52 -1.28
CA ILE A 31 7.03 -0.47 -2.28
C ILE A 31 6.07 -1.66 -2.29
N ASP A 32 5.68 -2.16 -1.12
CA ASP A 32 4.71 -3.26 -1.02
C ASP A 32 3.36 -2.84 -1.62
N VAL A 33 2.87 -1.63 -1.33
CA VAL A 33 1.64 -1.10 -1.95
C VAL A 33 1.77 -1.02 -3.48
N PHE A 34 2.91 -0.56 -4.00
CA PHE A 34 3.15 -0.49 -5.45
C PHE A 34 2.99 -1.86 -6.14
N PHE A 35 3.58 -2.92 -5.58
CA PHE A 35 3.46 -4.26 -6.14
C PHE A 35 2.06 -4.86 -5.91
N LEU A 36 1.38 -4.52 -4.82
CA LEU A 36 0.00 -4.93 -4.61
C LEU A 36 -0.95 -4.28 -5.63
N LEU A 37 -0.67 -3.05 -6.06
CA LEU A 37 -1.41 -2.35 -7.12
C LEU A 37 -1.24 -2.98 -8.51
N GLU A 38 -0.35 -3.96 -8.68
CA GLU A 38 -0.27 -4.79 -9.90
C GLU A 38 -1.28 -5.94 -9.89
N LYS A 39 -1.82 -6.28 -8.71
CA LYS A 39 -2.74 -7.40 -8.51
C LYS A 39 -4.17 -6.94 -8.19
N PHE A 40 -4.31 -5.78 -7.55
CA PHE A 40 -5.59 -5.25 -7.10
C PHE A 40 -5.66 -3.76 -7.42
N THR A 41 -6.87 -3.28 -7.70
CA THR A 41 -7.16 -1.85 -7.70
C THR A 41 -7.15 -1.30 -6.28
N LEU A 42 -6.91 0.01 -6.13
CA LEU A 42 -6.97 0.65 -4.82
C LEU A 42 -8.37 0.54 -4.17
N GLU A 43 -9.45 0.54 -4.98
CA GLU A 43 -10.82 0.32 -4.50
C GLU A 43 -10.99 -1.08 -3.90
N GLU A 44 -10.49 -2.13 -4.56
CA GLU A 44 -10.53 -3.49 -4.02
C GLU A 44 -9.74 -3.60 -2.71
N MET A 45 -8.54 -3.02 -2.67
CA MET A 45 -7.71 -3.03 -1.47
C MET A 45 -8.39 -2.31 -0.29
N PHE A 46 -9.05 -1.17 -0.52
CA PHE A 46 -9.87 -0.51 0.51
C PHE A 46 -11.09 -1.35 0.91
N GLY A 47 -11.70 -2.07 -0.03
CA GLY A 47 -12.73 -3.06 0.27
C GLY A 47 -12.22 -4.17 1.20
N PHE A 48 -10.97 -4.59 1.06
CA PHE A 48 -10.34 -5.57 1.95
C PHE A 48 -10.11 -4.98 3.34
N VAL A 49 -9.66 -3.72 3.41
CA VAL A 49 -9.52 -2.97 4.67
C VAL A 49 -10.85 -2.86 5.39
N THR A 50 -11.93 -2.49 4.72
CA THR A 50 -13.26 -2.34 5.35
C THR A 50 -13.77 -3.66 5.91
N ARG A 51 -13.53 -4.79 5.23
CA ARG A 51 -13.92 -6.11 5.72
C ARG A 51 -13.11 -6.55 6.95
N LYS A 52 -11.80 -6.26 6.97
CA LYS A 52 -10.89 -6.70 8.03
C LYS A 52 -10.85 -5.76 9.24
N TYR A 53 -10.97 -4.46 8.99
CA TYR A 53 -10.89 -3.38 9.96
C TYR A 53 -12.06 -2.38 9.78
N PRO A 54 -13.31 -2.76 10.14
CA PRO A 54 -14.49 -1.94 9.84
C PRO A 54 -14.49 -0.52 10.44
N LYS A 55 -13.71 -0.30 11.50
CA LYS A 55 -13.58 1.01 12.18
C LYS A 55 -12.43 1.87 11.63
N PHE A 56 -11.68 1.37 10.65
CA PHE A 56 -10.53 2.06 10.11
C PHE A 56 -10.96 3.20 9.19
N ASN A 57 -10.46 4.41 9.45
CA ASN A 57 -10.76 5.57 8.61
C ASN A 57 -9.78 5.65 7.43
N GLN A 58 -10.29 5.35 6.24
CA GLN A 58 -9.53 5.34 4.98
C GLN A 58 -8.88 6.68 4.64
N TYR A 59 -9.40 7.80 5.17
CA TYR A 59 -8.85 9.13 4.96
C TYR A 59 -7.37 9.22 5.35
N PHE A 60 -6.96 8.57 6.45
CA PHE A 60 -5.56 8.56 6.89
C PHE A 60 -4.65 7.88 5.87
N THR A 61 -5.10 6.78 5.27
CA THR A 61 -4.36 6.10 4.21
C THR A 61 -4.25 6.95 2.96
N ILE A 62 -5.36 7.56 2.53
CA ILE A 62 -5.38 8.41 1.34
C ILE A 62 -4.37 9.56 1.49
N ARG A 63 -4.36 10.23 2.65
CA ARG A 63 -3.39 11.29 2.96
C ARG A 63 -1.95 10.78 2.93
N ALA A 64 -1.69 9.64 3.56
CA ALA A 64 -0.34 9.05 3.59
C ALA A 64 0.14 8.65 2.18
N LEU A 65 -0.76 8.18 1.31
CA LEU A 65 -0.43 7.79 -0.07
C LEU A 65 -0.21 8.98 -1.01
N THR A 66 -0.60 10.21 -0.64
CA THR A 66 -0.41 11.41 -1.48
C THR A 66 0.69 12.34 -0.96
N TYR A 67 1.07 12.23 0.31
CA TYR A 67 2.06 13.10 0.94
C TYR A 67 3.35 12.34 1.25
N PHE A 68 4.21 12.19 0.24
CA PHE A 68 5.45 11.40 0.32
C PHE A 68 6.57 12.05 1.16
N GLU A 69 6.44 13.33 1.53
CA GLU A 69 7.41 14.05 2.38
C GLU A 69 7.48 13.47 3.81
N ASP A 70 6.38 12.84 4.28
CA ASP A 70 6.34 12.16 5.58
C ASP A 70 7.10 10.82 5.60
N ILE A 71 7.55 10.34 4.43
CA ILE A 71 8.25 9.06 4.33
C ILE A 71 9.64 9.19 4.95
N LYS A 72 9.85 8.45 6.03
CA LYS A 72 11.16 8.35 6.67
C LYS A 72 12.04 7.37 5.88
N ASP A 73 13.13 7.86 5.30
CA ASP A 73 14.27 7.04 4.89
C ASP A 73 15.11 6.80 6.15
N ASP A 74 14.71 5.80 6.94
CA ASP A 74 15.42 5.47 8.16
C ASP A 74 16.62 4.58 7.83
N GLU A 75 17.82 5.14 7.95
CA GLU A 75 19.11 4.47 7.73
C GLU A 75 19.28 3.19 8.57
N LYS A 76 18.51 3.03 9.66
CA LYS A 76 18.52 1.81 10.50
C LYS A 76 17.70 0.67 9.91
N GLN A 77 16.98 0.88 8.81
CA GLN A 77 16.22 -0.18 8.16
C GLN A 77 17.13 -1.13 7.39
N ARG A 78 16.87 -2.43 7.50
CA ARG A 78 17.55 -3.46 6.69
C ARG A 78 17.49 -3.07 5.21
N ALA A 79 18.64 -3.21 4.53
CA ALA A 79 18.77 -2.95 3.11
C ALA A 79 17.63 -3.61 2.32
N ILE A 80 16.95 -2.81 1.50
CA ILE A 80 15.86 -3.28 0.64
C ILE A 80 16.51 -3.77 -0.66
N LYS A 81 16.42 -5.08 -0.92
CA LYS A 81 16.83 -5.65 -2.20
C LYS A 81 15.57 -5.87 -3.04
N ILE A 82 15.46 -5.12 -4.13
CA ILE A 82 14.38 -5.27 -5.10
C ILE A 82 14.91 -6.12 -6.24
N LEU A 83 14.23 -7.23 -6.54
CA LEU A 83 14.64 -8.17 -7.57
C LEU A 83 14.16 -7.77 -8.96
N ASP A 84 13.12 -6.94 -9.02
CA ASP A 84 12.67 -6.33 -10.26
C ASP A 84 13.62 -5.20 -10.65
N HIS A 85 14.39 -5.42 -11.72
CA HIS A 85 15.37 -4.46 -12.23
C HIS A 85 14.74 -3.25 -12.93
N THR A 86 13.44 -3.29 -13.23
CA THR A 86 12.70 -2.19 -13.84
C THR A 86 12.10 -1.23 -12.81
N PHE A 87 12.12 -1.64 -11.53
CA PHE A 87 11.60 -0.84 -10.44
C PHE A 87 12.39 0.47 -10.26
N SER A 88 11.68 1.57 -10.12
CA SER A 88 12.23 2.82 -9.60
C SER A 88 11.30 3.43 -8.55
N TRP A 89 11.90 4.11 -7.57
CA TRP A 89 11.14 4.75 -6.49
C TRP A 89 10.22 5.86 -7.01
N ASP A 90 10.65 6.60 -8.02
CA ASP A 90 9.84 7.65 -8.62
C ASP A 90 8.66 7.10 -9.42
N ALA A 91 8.85 5.98 -10.13
CA ALA A 91 7.74 5.28 -10.78
C ALA A 91 6.73 4.78 -9.75
N ALA A 92 7.20 4.27 -8.60
CA ALA A 92 6.31 3.80 -7.54
C ALA A 92 5.45 4.93 -6.96
N LYS A 93 6.07 6.05 -6.58
CA LYS A 93 5.34 7.24 -6.10
C LYS A 93 4.32 7.73 -7.13
N LYS A 94 4.72 7.81 -8.41
CA LYS A 94 3.84 8.25 -9.50
C LYS A 94 2.63 7.34 -9.65
N LYS A 95 2.83 6.02 -9.73
CA LYS A 95 1.75 5.04 -9.87
C LYS A 95 0.79 5.08 -8.69
N ILE A 96 1.31 5.14 -7.46
CA ILE A 96 0.50 5.24 -6.24
C ILE A 96 -0.37 6.50 -6.29
N PHE A 97 0.21 7.64 -6.64
CA PHE A 97 -0.51 8.90 -6.73
C PHE A 97 -1.63 8.86 -7.80
N GLU A 98 -1.35 8.27 -8.96
CA GLU A 98 -2.33 8.09 -10.03
C GLU A 98 -3.51 7.20 -9.60
N GLU A 99 -3.24 6.09 -8.91
CA GLU A 99 -4.29 5.19 -8.39
C GLU A 99 -5.13 5.86 -7.29
N VAL A 100 -4.52 6.67 -6.41
CA VAL A 100 -5.27 7.47 -5.44
C VAL A 100 -6.19 8.47 -6.14
N LYS A 101 -5.68 9.19 -7.15
CA LYS A 101 -6.49 10.14 -7.93
C LYS A 101 -7.67 9.45 -8.61
N LYS A 102 -7.43 8.29 -9.23
CA LYS A 102 -8.47 7.46 -9.86
C LYS A 102 -9.54 7.04 -8.84
N TYR A 103 -9.11 6.58 -7.67
CA TYR A 103 -10.01 6.19 -6.59
C TYR A 103 -10.87 7.37 -6.09
N GLN A 104 -10.26 8.54 -5.84
CA GLN A 104 -10.98 9.74 -5.43
C GLN A 104 -12.01 10.19 -6.47
N LEU A 105 -11.66 10.17 -7.76
CA LEU A 105 -12.59 10.48 -8.85
C LEU A 105 -13.76 9.49 -8.91
N ALA A 106 -13.52 8.21 -8.65
CA ALA A 106 -14.58 7.20 -8.60
C ALA A 106 -15.54 7.43 -7.43
N MET A 107 -15.06 7.96 -6.29
CA MET A 107 -15.92 8.30 -5.14
C MET A 107 -16.84 9.49 -5.41
N ILE A 108 -16.41 10.48 -6.19
CA ILE A 108 -17.22 11.69 -6.49
C ILE A 108 -18.33 11.39 -7.49
N ARG A 109 -18.15 10.36 -8.33
CA ARG A 109 -19.11 9.97 -9.38
C ARG A 109 -20.21 9.03 -8.89
N LYS A 110 -20.12 8.54 -7.65
CA LYS A 110 -21.15 7.74 -6.97
C LYS A 110 -22.07 8.67 -6.17
#